data_AF-A0A0D2JNV3-F1
#
_entry.id   AF-A0A0D2JNV3-F1
#
_cell.length_a   1.000
_cell.length_b   1.000
_cell.length_c   1.000
_cell.angle_alpha   90.00
_cell.angle_beta   90.00
_cell.angle_gamma   90.00
#
_symmetry.space_group_name_H-M   'P 1'
#
loop_
_entity.id
_entity.type
_entity.pdbx_description
1 polymer ?
#
loop_
_entity_poly.entity_id
_entity_poly.type
_entity_poly.pdbx_seq_one_letter_code
_entity_poly.pdbx_strand_id
1 'polypeptide(L)'
;MAPQDDMTVVELEEHFGEKKGGDLDAPVPGRKTRVTAACSCILGNEICERLAYYGLQTNMGLYLKQYMGYPADTASQLLQAWKGTVYLTPLLGAFLADSYLGRHVARCATGGGRTLPGPKGEYLIGMGGVTAVNLIPSMRPNYQAAPASGDFGPTRGMFWAFLYLVALGSGGIKPCVSSFGGDQVRGAGQAKFREDSKRERGWRSSFFNWFYFAINIGSLVATLVVVPVQESKGYGIGFGIPTAAMGAAILVFVFGALIKIYTFVPPEGSPFFRIWKVLRGAWINRKLTAPADVAELYEPAAGEKSNVKFRMAHTKRMAALDKAAIRSPAAGAAAAGGRRGYQVSLTEVEETKSFMSLMPVFLTVIIWQMAYDPIFSLLPYPGDVMDRRLGNSNFKIPASSISFANTFGVLLTIPL
;
A
#
# COMPACT_ATOMS: atom_id res chain seq x y z
N MET A 1 49.73 -2.14 -14.75
CA MET A 1 48.46 -2.76 -14.31
C MET A 1 48.43 -2.59 -12.80
N ALA A 2 47.85 -1.49 -12.32
CA ALA A 2 47.86 -1.12 -10.90
C ALA A 2 46.68 -1.79 -10.18
N PRO A 3 46.84 -2.24 -8.93
CA PRO A 3 45.74 -2.86 -8.17
C PRO A 3 44.73 -1.79 -7.74
N GLN A 4 43.44 -2.12 -7.87
CA GLN A 4 42.32 -1.33 -7.35
C GLN A 4 42.26 -1.52 -5.82
N ASP A 5 42.43 -0.43 -5.06
CA ASP A 5 42.14 -0.38 -3.63
C ASP A 5 40.62 -0.44 -3.41
N ASP A 6 40.16 -1.58 -2.88
CA ASP A 6 38.82 -1.73 -2.32
C ASP A 6 38.77 -1.03 -0.95
N MET A 7 38.35 0.24 -0.97
CA MET A 7 38.16 1.06 0.22
C MET A 7 37.10 0.43 1.13
N THR A 8 37.47 0.08 2.35
CA THR A 8 36.55 -0.56 3.31
C THR A 8 35.55 0.44 3.88
N VAL A 9 34.36 -0.04 4.29
CA VAL A 9 33.25 0.77 4.83
C VAL A 9 33.67 1.67 6.02
N VAL A 10 34.77 1.34 6.69
CA VAL A 10 35.33 2.11 7.80
C VAL A 10 36.03 3.40 7.32
N GLU A 11 36.71 3.38 6.17
CA GLU A 11 37.34 4.59 5.60
C GLU A 11 36.29 5.57 5.04
N LEU A 12 35.13 5.06 4.59
CA LEU A 12 33.98 5.91 4.26
C LEU A 12 33.39 6.59 5.49
N GLU A 13 33.49 6.00 6.69
CA GLU A 13 33.04 6.66 7.93
C GLU A 13 34.04 7.71 8.43
N GLU A 14 35.35 7.51 8.22
CA GLU A 14 36.37 8.51 8.58
C GLU A 14 36.43 9.70 7.60
N HIS A 15 36.15 9.52 6.31
CA HIS A 15 36.12 10.63 5.35
C HIS A 15 34.93 11.59 5.57
N PHE A 16 33.92 11.18 6.33
CA PHE A 16 32.82 12.02 6.80
C PHE A 16 32.96 12.42 8.29
N GLY A 17 34.19 12.39 8.80
CA GLY A 17 34.55 12.83 10.15
C GLY A 17 34.05 14.23 10.51
N GLU A 18 33.33 14.27 11.64
CA GLU A 18 32.99 15.39 12.51
C GLU A 18 33.35 16.82 12.03
N LYS A 19 32.38 17.53 11.47
CA LYS A 19 32.32 18.99 11.67
C LYS A 19 31.79 19.28 13.08
N LYS A 20 32.72 19.62 13.98
CA LYS A 20 32.45 20.24 15.28
C LYS A 20 31.55 21.47 15.15
N GLY A 21 30.75 21.67 16.20
CA GLY A 21 29.71 22.67 16.38
C GLY A 21 29.95 24.03 15.73
N GLY A 22 29.00 24.40 14.87
CA GLY A 22 28.87 25.69 14.22
C GLY A 22 28.19 25.52 12.87
N ASP A 23 26.98 26.06 12.71
CA ASP A 23 26.24 26.20 11.42
C ASP A 23 25.48 24.98 10.84
N LEU A 24 24.86 24.15 11.68
CA LEU A 24 24.03 23.00 11.22
C LEU A 24 22.57 23.34 10.84
N ASP A 25 22.16 24.61 10.91
CA ASP A 25 20.82 25.05 10.48
C ASP A 25 20.82 25.67 9.07
N ALA A 26 21.93 25.61 8.34
CA ALA A 26 22.00 26.08 6.95
C ALA A 26 21.03 25.24 6.08
N PRO A 27 19.96 25.83 5.51
CA PRO A 27 19.07 25.10 4.63
C PRO A 27 19.89 24.62 3.42
N VAL A 28 19.96 23.30 3.21
CA VAL A 28 20.54 22.74 1.98
C VAL A 28 19.84 23.45 0.80
N PRO A 29 20.57 24.22 -0.03
CA PRO A 29 19.98 24.97 -1.12
C PRO A 29 19.16 24.02 -2.02
N GLY A 30 17.92 24.38 -2.30
CA GLY A 30 17.03 23.56 -3.16
C GLY A 30 16.35 22.35 -2.50
N ARG A 31 16.58 22.05 -1.19
CA ARG A 31 15.86 20.95 -0.49
C ARG A 31 14.35 21.13 -0.53
N LYS A 32 13.85 22.34 -0.26
CA LYS A 32 12.41 22.64 -0.31
C LYS A 32 11.83 22.36 -1.71
N THR A 33 12.50 22.84 -2.75
CA THR A 33 12.08 22.65 -4.15
C THR A 33 12.07 21.17 -4.54
N ARG A 34 13.11 20.41 -4.17
CA ARG A 34 13.19 18.97 -4.43
C ARG A 34 12.08 18.19 -3.71
N VAL A 35 11.84 18.48 -2.43
CA VAL A 35 10.79 17.83 -1.63
C VAL A 35 9.41 18.19 -2.19
N THR A 36 9.14 19.45 -2.51
CA THR A 36 7.87 19.87 -3.12
C THR A 36 7.64 19.21 -4.47
N ALA A 37 8.66 19.13 -5.34
CA ALA A 37 8.57 18.44 -6.62
C ALA A 37 8.31 16.93 -6.43
N ALA A 38 9.05 16.29 -5.52
CA ALA A 38 8.86 14.87 -5.19
C ALA A 38 7.44 14.59 -4.70
N CYS A 39 6.96 15.35 -3.72
CA CYS A 39 5.62 15.23 -3.17
C CYS A 39 4.55 15.50 -4.23
N SER A 40 4.72 16.50 -5.10
CA SER A 40 3.75 16.81 -6.15
C SER A 40 3.63 15.67 -7.18
N CYS A 41 4.74 15.07 -7.60
CA CYS A 41 4.73 13.90 -8.48
C CYS A 41 4.04 12.69 -7.83
N ILE A 42 4.29 12.46 -6.54
CA ILE A 42 3.67 11.37 -5.77
C ILE A 42 2.16 11.59 -5.61
N LEU A 43 1.76 12.81 -5.25
CA LEU A 43 0.34 13.19 -5.11
C LEU A 43 -0.40 13.10 -6.45
N GLY A 44 0.21 13.56 -7.55
CA GLY A 44 -0.36 13.42 -8.89
C GLY A 44 -0.55 11.95 -9.29
N ASN A 45 0.45 11.09 -8.99
CA ASN A 45 0.31 9.65 -9.18
C ASN A 45 -0.83 9.06 -8.32
N GLU A 46 -1.00 9.52 -7.07
CA GLU A 46 -2.08 9.06 -6.20
C GLU A 46 -3.46 9.46 -6.75
N ILE A 47 -3.62 10.68 -7.27
CA ILE A 47 -4.88 11.11 -7.91
C ILE A 47 -5.24 10.17 -9.06
N CYS A 48 -4.28 9.85 -9.94
CA CYS A 48 -4.50 8.97 -11.07
C CYS A 48 -4.77 7.51 -10.66
N GLU A 49 -4.08 7.00 -9.63
CA GLU A 49 -4.33 5.66 -9.08
C GLU A 49 -5.75 5.57 -8.52
N ARG A 50 -6.19 6.58 -7.77
CA ARG A 50 -7.54 6.62 -7.18
C ARG A 50 -8.62 6.81 -8.22
N LEU A 51 -8.37 7.65 -9.22
CA LEU A 51 -9.21 7.76 -10.41
C LEU A 51 -9.38 6.40 -11.09
N ALA A 52 -8.29 5.65 -11.26
CA ALA A 52 -8.31 4.32 -11.87
C ALA A 52 -9.05 3.28 -11.03
N TYR A 53 -8.78 3.25 -9.72
CA TYR A 53 -9.43 2.32 -8.82
C TYR A 53 -10.93 2.57 -8.69
N TYR A 54 -11.33 3.81 -8.36
CA TYR A 54 -12.75 4.17 -8.22
C TYR A 54 -13.48 4.19 -9.56
N GLY A 55 -12.82 4.56 -10.65
CA GLY A 55 -13.39 4.51 -12.00
C GLY A 55 -13.74 3.08 -12.43
N LEU A 56 -12.95 2.10 -12.01
CA LEU A 56 -13.24 0.69 -12.21
C LEU A 56 -14.29 0.17 -11.23
N GLN A 57 -14.08 0.38 -9.92
CA GLN A 57 -14.89 -0.20 -8.84
C GLN A 57 -16.35 0.28 -8.85
N THR A 58 -16.58 1.59 -9.02
CA THR A 58 -17.87 2.21 -8.66
C THR A 58 -19.01 1.74 -9.56
N ASN A 59 -18.73 1.46 -10.83
CA ASN A 59 -19.72 0.99 -11.80
C ASN A 59 -19.64 -0.52 -12.08
N MET A 60 -18.73 -1.23 -11.40
CA MET A 60 -18.50 -2.65 -11.65
C MET A 60 -19.73 -3.52 -11.34
N GLY A 61 -20.51 -3.16 -10.33
CA GLY A 61 -21.73 -3.91 -9.96
C GLY A 61 -22.80 -3.89 -11.06
N LEU A 62 -22.98 -2.73 -11.71
CA LEU A 62 -23.89 -2.58 -12.85
C LEU A 62 -23.32 -3.22 -14.11
N TYR A 63 -22.01 -3.13 -14.34
CA TYR A 63 -21.34 -3.86 -15.41
C TYR A 63 -21.57 -5.38 -15.30
N LEU A 64 -21.35 -5.96 -14.12
CA LEU A 64 -21.55 -7.40 -13.90
C LEU A 64 -23.02 -7.82 -14.09
N LYS A 65 -23.97 -6.97 -13.68
CA LYS A 65 -25.41 -7.23 -13.84
C LYS A 65 -25.86 -7.10 -15.29
N GLN A 66 -25.64 -5.94 -15.89
CA GLN A 66 -26.22 -5.55 -17.19
C GLN A 66 -25.42 -6.11 -18.38
N TYR A 67 -24.08 -6.22 -18.26
CA TYR A 67 -23.22 -6.60 -19.39
C TYR A 67 -22.72 -8.04 -19.30
N MET A 68 -22.42 -8.54 -18.10
CA MET A 68 -22.03 -9.94 -17.92
C MET A 68 -23.22 -10.87 -17.67
N GLY A 69 -24.42 -10.32 -17.43
CA GLY A 69 -25.65 -11.10 -17.22
C GLY A 69 -25.71 -11.84 -15.89
N TYR A 70 -24.93 -11.42 -14.88
CA TYR A 70 -25.04 -11.99 -13.55
C TYR A 70 -26.30 -11.47 -12.84
N PRO A 71 -27.00 -12.32 -12.06
CA PRO A 71 -27.98 -11.88 -11.09
C PRO A 71 -27.39 -10.81 -10.14
N ALA A 72 -28.21 -9.86 -9.67
CA ALA A 72 -27.72 -8.71 -8.89
C ALA A 72 -27.05 -9.11 -7.56
N ASP A 73 -27.55 -10.16 -6.93
CA ASP A 73 -26.99 -10.79 -5.73
C ASP A 73 -25.62 -11.41 -6.01
N THR A 74 -25.49 -12.17 -7.11
CA THR A 74 -24.22 -12.79 -7.52
C THR A 74 -23.19 -11.73 -7.92
N ALA A 75 -23.60 -10.71 -8.69
CA ALA A 75 -22.75 -9.59 -9.08
C ALA A 75 -22.19 -8.83 -7.85
N SER A 76 -23.04 -8.59 -6.85
CA SER A 76 -22.63 -7.94 -5.60
C SER A 76 -21.62 -8.79 -4.84
N GLN A 77 -21.87 -10.09 -4.68
CA GLN A 77 -20.96 -11.00 -3.98
C GLN A 77 -19.59 -11.08 -4.66
N LEU A 78 -19.56 -11.23 -5.98
CA LEU A 78 -18.32 -11.27 -6.76
C LEU A 78 -17.52 -9.96 -6.67
N LEU A 79 -18.22 -8.81 -6.71
CA LEU A 79 -17.60 -7.51 -6.52
C LEU A 79 -16.98 -7.37 -5.12
N GLN A 80 -17.69 -7.81 -4.08
CA GLN A 80 -17.19 -7.77 -2.70
C GLN A 80 -16.00 -8.71 -2.50
N ALA A 81 -16.02 -9.90 -3.10
CA ALA A 81 -14.88 -10.83 -3.09
C ALA A 81 -13.62 -10.23 -3.75
N TRP A 82 -13.80 -9.58 -4.90
CA TRP A 82 -12.71 -8.86 -5.57
C TRP A 82 -12.17 -7.71 -4.71
N LYS A 83 -13.04 -6.86 -4.15
CA LYS A 83 -12.61 -5.79 -3.22
C LYS A 83 -11.85 -6.37 -2.03
N GLY A 84 -12.35 -7.45 -1.43
CA GLY A 84 -11.66 -8.16 -0.35
C GLY A 84 -10.22 -8.55 -0.75
N THR A 85 -10.04 -9.05 -1.97
CA THR A 85 -8.71 -9.38 -2.50
C THR A 85 -7.83 -8.13 -2.67
N VAL A 86 -8.38 -7.02 -3.16
CA VAL A 86 -7.67 -5.73 -3.26
C VAL A 86 -7.19 -5.22 -1.89
N TYR A 87 -7.91 -5.52 -0.80
CA TYR A 87 -7.53 -5.11 0.56
C TYR A 87 -6.69 -6.14 1.32
N LEU A 88 -6.62 -7.39 0.86
CA LEU A 88 -5.71 -8.43 1.39
C LEU A 88 -4.32 -8.37 0.76
N THR A 89 -4.25 -8.10 -0.54
CA THR A 89 -3.00 -8.02 -1.31
C THR A 89 -1.98 -6.97 -0.83
N PRO A 90 -2.35 -5.85 -0.16
CA PRO A 90 -1.42 -4.97 0.53
C PRO A 90 -0.54 -5.65 1.57
N LEU A 91 -1.03 -6.71 2.25
CA LEU A 91 -0.20 -7.45 3.22
C LEU A 91 0.97 -8.14 2.52
N LEU A 92 0.71 -8.74 1.35
CA LEU A 92 1.75 -9.33 0.51
C LEU A 92 2.68 -8.26 -0.08
N GLY A 93 2.11 -7.16 -0.57
CA GLY A 93 2.87 -6.03 -1.11
C GLY A 93 3.83 -5.41 -0.10
N ALA A 94 3.35 -5.14 1.12
CA ALA A 94 4.15 -4.63 2.22
C ALA A 94 5.25 -5.62 2.63
N PHE A 95 4.92 -6.91 2.76
CA PHE A 95 5.90 -7.94 3.08
C PHE A 95 7.04 -8.01 2.05
N LEU A 96 6.71 -7.97 0.75
CA LEU A 96 7.70 -8.01 -0.34
C LEU A 96 8.54 -6.73 -0.39
N ALA A 97 7.93 -5.57 -0.19
CA ALA A 97 8.61 -4.28 -0.15
C ALA A 97 9.59 -4.19 1.03
N ASP A 98 9.17 -4.59 2.23
CA ASP A 98 10.01 -4.49 3.43
C ASP A 98 11.10 -5.57 3.50
N SER A 99 10.91 -6.74 2.86
CA SER A 99 11.85 -7.86 2.95
C SER A 99 12.87 -7.93 1.80
N TYR A 100 12.47 -7.62 0.56
CA TYR A 100 13.31 -7.91 -0.61
C TYR A 100 13.53 -6.72 -1.54
N LEU A 101 12.48 -5.94 -1.82
CA LEU A 101 12.49 -4.98 -2.92
C LEU A 101 12.77 -3.54 -2.46
N GLY A 102 12.71 -3.27 -1.16
CA GLY A 102 12.60 -1.92 -0.61
C GLY A 102 11.23 -1.30 -0.91
N ARG A 103 10.92 -0.17 -0.27
CA ARG A 103 9.69 0.61 -0.53
C ARG A 103 9.62 1.23 -1.93
N HIS A 104 10.66 1.02 -2.72
CA HIS A 104 10.95 1.68 -4.00
C HIS A 104 10.65 0.80 -5.21
N VAL A 105 9.74 -0.16 -5.06
CA VAL A 105 9.35 -1.13 -6.09
C VAL A 105 8.95 -0.47 -7.42
N ALA A 106 8.67 0.84 -7.41
CA ALA A 106 8.48 1.62 -8.62
C ALA A 106 9.75 1.83 -9.50
N ARG A 107 10.96 1.46 -9.05
CA ARG A 107 12.16 1.37 -9.90
C ARG A 107 12.21 0.09 -10.74
N CYS A 108 11.48 -0.97 -10.34
CA CYS A 108 11.54 -2.27 -11.02
C CYS A 108 10.91 -2.26 -12.42
N ALA A 109 10.31 -1.15 -12.86
CA ALA A 109 9.82 -1.02 -14.23
C ALA A 109 10.95 -0.90 -15.29
N THR A 110 12.17 -0.47 -14.95
CA THR A 110 13.16 -0.08 -15.99
C THR A 110 14.65 -0.39 -15.73
N GLY A 111 15.05 -1.17 -14.72
CA GLY A 111 16.49 -1.42 -14.56
C GLY A 111 16.87 -2.60 -13.68
N GLY A 112 17.08 -3.76 -14.30
CA GLY A 112 17.78 -4.89 -13.68
C GLY A 112 17.18 -6.26 -13.98
N GLY A 113 17.29 -6.74 -15.23
CA GLY A 113 17.41 -8.16 -15.62
C GLY A 113 16.35 -9.20 -15.19
N ARG A 114 15.33 -8.86 -14.40
CA ARG A 114 14.20 -9.74 -14.09
C ARG A 114 12.93 -9.14 -14.67
N THR A 115 12.48 -9.74 -15.76
CA THR A 115 11.34 -9.38 -16.60
C THR A 115 10.00 -9.61 -15.88
N LEU A 116 9.80 -9.08 -14.68
CA LEU A 116 8.49 -9.05 -14.03
C LEU A 116 8.07 -7.59 -13.80
N PRO A 117 6.94 -7.15 -14.37
CA PRO A 117 6.53 -5.74 -14.33
C PRO A 117 5.96 -5.39 -12.96
N GLY A 118 6.79 -5.13 -11.94
CA GLY A 118 6.37 -4.97 -10.53
C GLY A 118 5.20 -3.98 -10.28
N PRO A 119 4.56 -3.96 -9.09
CA PRO A 119 3.14 -3.64 -8.80
C PRO A 119 2.38 -2.66 -9.70
N LYS A 120 3.04 -1.57 -10.12
CA LYS A 120 2.50 -0.57 -11.08
C LYS A 120 2.30 -1.16 -12.49
N GLY A 121 3.19 -2.05 -12.91
CA GLY A 121 3.14 -2.75 -14.19
C GLY A 121 2.04 -3.82 -14.22
N GLU A 122 1.91 -4.66 -13.19
CA GLU A 122 0.77 -5.58 -13.11
C GLU A 122 -0.56 -4.81 -13.08
N TYR A 123 -0.62 -3.67 -12.38
CA TYR A 123 -1.82 -2.85 -12.36
C TYR A 123 -2.17 -2.32 -13.77
N LEU A 124 -1.19 -1.80 -14.51
CA LEU A 124 -1.41 -1.29 -15.87
C LEU A 124 -1.80 -2.42 -16.85
N ILE A 125 -1.16 -3.59 -16.75
CA ILE A 125 -1.49 -4.75 -17.58
C ILE A 125 -2.91 -5.23 -17.27
N GLY A 126 -3.30 -5.28 -16.00
CA GLY A 126 -4.66 -5.64 -15.60
C GLY A 126 -5.69 -4.65 -16.14
N MET A 127 -5.46 -3.34 -15.98
CA MET A 127 -6.34 -2.29 -16.50
C MET A 127 -6.42 -2.29 -18.03
N GLY A 128 -5.27 -2.45 -18.70
CA GLY A 128 -5.16 -2.59 -20.14
C GLY A 128 -5.90 -3.82 -20.65
N GLY A 129 -5.78 -4.95 -19.96
CA GLY A 129 -6.50 -6.19 -20.27
C GLY A 129 -8.01 -6.06 -20.10
N VAL A 130 -8.48 -5.48 -18.98
CA VAL A 130 -9.92 -5.19 -18.77
C VAL A 130 -10.45 -4.27 -19.87
N THR A 131 -9.69 -3.24 -20.26
CA THR A 131 -10.05 -2.32 -21.33
C THR A 131 -10.06 -3.04 -22.69
N ALA A 132 -9.06 -3.86 -22.99
CA ALA A 132 -8.95 -4.61 -24.23
C ALA A 132 -10.09 -5.62 -24.42
N VAL A 133 -10.45 -6.36 -23.38
CA VAL A 133 -11.61 -7.28 -23.38
C VAL A 133 -12.90 -6.53 -23.73
N ASN A 134 -13.03 -5.28 -23.31
CA ASN A 134 -14.20 -4.45 -23.61
C ASN A 134 -14.12 -3.69 -24.95
N LEU A 135 -12.92 -3.43 -25.48
CA LEU A 135 -12.75 -2.72 -26.75
C LEU A 135 -12.73 -3.66 -27.95
N ILE A 136 -12.17 -4.87 -27.83
CA ILE A 136 -11.99 -5.81 -28.95
C ILE A 136 -13.29 -6.58 -29.20
N PRO A 137 -13.97 -6.41 -30.35
CA PRO A 137 -15.25 -7.06 -30.64
C PRO A 137 -15.24 -8.58 -30.46
N SER A 138 -14.14 -9.24 -30.82
CA SER A 138 -13.96 -10.70 -30.70
C SER A 138 -13.81 -11.20 -29.25
N MET A 139 -13.50 -10.32 -28.30
CA MET A 139 -13.36 -10.64 -26.87
C MET A 139 -14.48 -10.04 -26.03
N ARG A 140 -15.48 -9.39 -26.63
CA ARG A 140 -16.60 -8.82 -25.88
C ARG A 140 -17.55 -9.93 -25.43
N PRO A 141 -17.96 -9.98 -24.15
CA PRO A 141 -19.07 -10.81 -23.74
C PRO A 141 -20.32 -10.42 -24.55
N ASN A 142 -20.99 -11.39 -25.19
CA ASN A 142 -22.22 -11.15 -25.93
C ASN A 142 -23.34 -10.60 -25.01
N TYR A 143 -23.94 -9.47 -25.40
CA TYR A 143 -24.75 -8.61 -24.54
C TYR A 143 -26.23 -8.98 -24.44
N GLN A 144 -26.72 -9.92 -25.27
CA GLN A 144 -28.17 -10.11 -25.50
C GLN A 144 -28.76 -11.44 -25.03
N ALA A 145 -27.95 -12.36 -24.49
CA ALA A 145 -28.46 -13.63 -23.96
C ALA A 145 -27.76 -13.99 -22.66
N ALA A 146 -28.54 -14.18 -21.59
CA ALA A 146 -28.08 -14.99 -20.46
C ALA A 146 -27.73 -16.36 -21.04
N PRO A 147 -26.50 -16.88 -20.83
CA PRO A 147 -26.10 -18.12 -21.49
C PRO A 147 -26.98 -19.26 -21.00
N ALA A 148 -27.65 -19.93 -21.93
CA ALA A 148 -27.87 -21.35 -21.79
C ALA A 148 -26.49 -22.00 -21.73
N SER A 149 -26.12 -22.59 -20.58
CA SER A 149 -24.93 -23.42 -20.40
C SER A 149 -23.58 -22.85 -20.91
N GLY A 150 -22.89 -22.05 -20.08
CA GLY A 150 -21.42 -22.02 -20.08
C GLY A 150 -20.65 -21.30 -21.23
N ASP A 151 -21.31 -20.83 -22.28
CA ASP A 151 -20.65 -20.32 -23.53
C ASP A 151 -19.77 -19.06 -23.42
N PHE A 152 -19.66 -18.45 -22.25
CA PHE A 152 -18.78 -17.28 -22.02
C PHE A 152 -17.42 -17.65 -21.40
N GLY A 153 -17.11 -18.93 -21.27
CA GLY A 153 -15.99 -19.49 -20.50
C GLY A 153 -14.65 -18.73 -20.63
N PRO A 154 -14.05 -18.61 -21.83
CA PRO A 154 -12.72 -18.03 -21.98
C PRO A 154 -12.71 -16.51 -21.76
N THR A 155 -13.70 -15.79 -22.29
CA THR A 155 -13.77 -14.32 -22.17
C THR A 155 -14.03 -13.84 -20.75
N ARG A 156 -14.96 -14.49 -20.03
CA ARG A 156 -15.19 -14.19 -18.61
C ARG A 156 -13.98 -14.57 -17.76
N GLY A 157 -13.34 -15.69 -18.06
CA GLY A 157 -12.08 -16.10 -17.42
C GLY A 157 -10.98 -15.05 -17.60
N MET A 158 -10.78 -14.54 -18.82
CA MET A 158 -9.82 -13.48 -19.11
C MET A 158 -10.16 -12.19 -18.36
N PHE A 159 -11.43 -11.76 -18.35
CA PHE A 159 -11.86 -10.58 -17.60
C PHE A 159 -11.52 -10.71 -16.12
N TRP A 160 -11.89 -11.82 -15.48
CA TRP A 160 -11.59 -12.06 -14.07
C TRP A 160 -10.08 -12.18 -13.81
N ALA A 161 -9.31 -12.81 -14.70
CA ALA A 161 -7.85 -12.87 -14.59
C ALA A 161 -7.22 -11.48 -14.59
N PHE A 162 -7.61 -10.61 -15.53
CA PHE A 162 -7.13 -9.23 -15.56
C PHE A 162 -7.63 -8.40 -14.37
N LEU A 163 -8.86 -8.64 -13.92
CA LEU A 163 -9.42 -7.97 -12.75
C LEU A 163 -8.71 -8.37 -11.45
N TYR A 164 -8.32 -9.63 -11.28
CA TYR A 164 -7.48 -10.07 -10.16
C TYR A 164 -6.03 -9.58 -10.29
N LEU A 165 -5.51 -9.43 -11.51
CA LEU A 165 -4.21 -8.79 -11.74
C LEU A 165 -4.24 -7.31 -11.31
N VAL A 166 -5.35 -6.61 -11.57
CA VAL A 166 -5.59 -5.27 -11.01
C VAL A 166 -5.56 -5.30 -9.48
N ALA A 167 -6.20 -6.30 -8.85
CA ALA A 167 -6.20 -6.41 -7.40
C ALA A 167 -4.79 -6.57 -6.83
N LEU A 168 -3.97 -7.44 -7.43
CA LEU A 168 -2.57 -7.63 -7.05
C LEU A 168 -1.76 -6.33 -7.21
N GLY A 169 -1.88 -5.65 -8.35
CA GLY A 169 -1.14 -4.44 -8.64
C GLY A 169 -1.53 -3.28 -7.71
N SER A 170 -2.83 -2.97 -7.62
CA SER A 170 -3.31 -1.88 -6.76
C SER A 170 -3.06 -2.17 -5.26
N GLY A 171 -3.20 -3.43 -4.83
CA GLY A 171 -2.86 -3.84 -3.48
C GLY A 171 -1.37 -3.65 -3.15
N GLY A 172 -0.47 -4.00 -4.06
CA GLY A 172 0.97 -3.84 -3.88
C GLY A 172 1.43 -2.38 -3.80
N ILE A 173 0.74 -1.48 -4.49
CA ILE A 173 1.07 -0.04 -4.53
C ILE A 173 0.64 0.66 -3.23
N LYS A 174 -0.56 0.37 -2.72
CA LYS A 174 -1.20 1.07 -1.59
C LYS A 174 -0.31 1.26 -0.33
N PRO A 175 0.35 0.24 0.23
CA PRO A 175 1.16 0.42 1.45
C PRO A 175 2.49 1.15 1.17
N CYS A 176 2.94 1.13 -0.08
CA CYS A 176 4.24 1.66 -0.48
C CYS A 176 4.19 3.17 -0.75
N VAL A 177 3.14 3.68 -1.42
CA VAL A 177 3.11 5.08 -1.89
C VAL A 177 3.01 6.08 -0.75
N SER A 178 2.15 5.83 0.24
CA SER A 178 1.99 6.72 1.40
C SER A 178 3.27 6.77 2.24
N SER A 179 3.88 5.61 2.49
CA SER A 179 5.16 5.47 3.19
C SER A 179 6.29 6.17 2.43
N PHE A 180 6.37 5.95 1.11
CA PHE A 180 7.37 6.56 0.25
C PHE A 180 7.25 8.09 0.18
N GLY A 181 6.02 8.62 0.15
CA GLY A 181 5.76 10.06 0.22
C GLY A 181 6.20 10.68 1.55
N GLY A 182 5.91 10.00 2.67
CA GLY A 182 6.41 10.40 3.98
C GLY A 182 7.94 10.39 4.07
N ASP A 183 8.59 9.41 3.42
CA ASP A 183 10.04 9.29 3.34
C ASP A 183 10.70 10.45 2.55
N GLN A 184 9.97 11.15 1.67
CA GLN A 184 10.50 12.33 0.96
C GLN A 184 10.62 13.56 1.86
N VAL A 185 9.70 13.68 2.83
CA VAL A 185 9.68 14.80 3.76
C VAL A 185 10.75 14.63 4.84
N ARG A 186 11.06 13.39 5.20
CA ARG A 186 12.18 13.01 6.08
C ARG A 186 13.49 13.30 5.34
N GLY A 187 14.34 14.17 5.89
CA GLY A 187 15.57 14.60 5.21
C GLY A 187 16.47 13.43 4.79
N ALA A 188 16.98 13.47 3.55
CA ALA A 188 17.84 12.45 2.95
C ALA A 188 19.27 12.35 3.53
N GLY A 189 19.55 13.00 4.66
CA GLY A 189 20.87 13.01 5.28
C GLY A 189 20.74 13.52 6.72
N GLN A 190 21.43 12.86 7.64
CA GLN A 190 21.33 12.98 9.10
C GLN A 190 20.13 12.27 9.76
N ALA A 191 19.99 10.98 9.43
CA ALA A 191 19.13 10.04 10.15
C ALA A 191 19.60 9.69 11.58
N LYS A 192 20.50 10.46 12.23
CA LYS A 192 21.05 10.05 13.53
C LYS A 192 20.65 10.91 14.73
N PHE A 193 20.21 12.18 14.59
CA PHE A 193 20.00 13.02 15.79
C PHE A 193 18.88 14.07 15.82
N ARG A 194 18.06 14.30 14.78
CA ARG A 194 16.97 15.29 14.87
C ARG A 194 15.67 14.78 14.27
N GLU A 195 14.99 13.87 14.96
CA GLU A 195 13.65 13.38 14.60
C GLU A 195 12.52 14.38 14.99
N ASP A 196 12.87 15.59 15.45
CA ASP A 196 11.95 16.42 16.25
C ASP A 196 11.86 17.91 15.89
N SER A 197 12.35 18.35 14.73
CA SER A 197 12.12 19.75 14.33
C SER A 197 10.61 19.97 14.10
N LYS A 198 10.01 20.94 14.80
CA LYS A 198 8.58 21.30 14.64
C LYS A 198 8.20 21.52 13.16
N ARG A 199 9.16 22.00 12.36
CA ARG A 199 9.03 22.25 10.92
C ARG A 199 8.83 20.98 10.09
N GLU A 200 9.60 19.92 10.32
CA GLU A 200 9.44 18.66 9.58
C GLU A 200 8.13 17.94 9.93
N ARG A 201 7.69 18.02 11.20
CA ARG A 201 6.35 17.57 11.61
C ARG A 201 5.24 18.32 10.87
N GLY A 202 5.37 19.64 10.74
CA GLY A 202 4.43 20.47 9.97
C GLY A 202 4.37 20.07 8.49
N TRP A 203 5.52 19.89 7.84
CA TRP A 203 5.58 19.46 6.44
C TRP A 203 5.00 18.06 6.23
N ARG A 204 5.23 17.14 7.16
CA ARG A 204 4.67 15.79 7.13
C ARG A 204 3.16 15.80 7.28
N SER A 205 2.64 16.56 8.26
CA SER A 205 1.19 16.70 8.44
C SER A 205 0.53 17.29 7.19
N SER A 206 1.12 18.35 6.62
CA SER A 206 0.62 18.97 5.40
C SER A 206 0.64 18.00 4.22
N PHE A 207 1.71 17.22 4.04
CA PHE A 207 1.76 16.18 3.01
C PHE A 207 0.61 15.17 3.16
N PHE A 208 0.35 14.66 4.37
CA PHE A 208 -0.75 13.72 4.58
C PHE A 208 -2.13 14.36 4.35
N ASN A 209 -2.35 15.61 4.74
CA ASN A 209 -3.59 16.33 4.42
C ASN A 209 -3.80 16.44 2.91
N TRP A 210 -2.77 16.84 2.16
CA TRP A 210 -2.80 16.87 0.70
C TRP A 210 -2.97 15.48 0.07
N PHE A 211 -2.42 14.43 0.69
CA PHE A 211 -2.60 13.05 0.27
C PHE A 211 -4.05 12.60 0.43
N TYR A 212 -4.67 12.90 1.58
CA TYR A 212 -6.11 12.65 1.78
C TYR A 212 -6.98 13.45 0.80
N PHE A 213 -6.63 14.70 0.53
CA PHE A 213 -7.32 15.51 -0.47
C PHE A 213 -7.20 14.90 -1.88
N ALA A 214 -6.00 14.49 -2.28
CA ALA A 214 -5.73 13.83 -3.57
C ALA A 214 -6.57 12.56 -3.76
N ILE A 215 -6.72 11.74 -2.72
CA ILE A 215 -7.55 10.53 -2.76
C ILE A 215 -9.01 10.88 -3.07
N ASN A 216 -9.55 11.85 -2.36
CA ASN A 216 -10.94 12.23 -2.51
C ASN A 216 -11.22 12.93 -3.85
N ILE A 217 -10.31 13.77 -4.34
CA ILE A 217 -10.43 14.36 -5.68
C ILE A 217 -10.39 13.29 -6.77
N GLY A 218 -9.48 12.33 -6.71
CA GLY A 218 -9.43 11.21 -7.66
C GLY A 218 -10.73 10.40 -7.67
N SER A 219 -11.29 10.12 -6.48
CA SER A 219 -12.60 9.46 -6.33
C SER A 219 -13.76 10.30 -6.90
N LEU A 220 -13.74 11.61 -6.67
CA LEU A 220 -14.77 12.52 -7.16
C LEU A 220 -14.76 12.59 -8.70
N VAL A 221 -13.59 12.72 -9.31
CA VAL A 221 -13.46 12.72 -10.79
C VAL A 221 -13.88 11.37 -11.37
N ALA A 222 -13.55 10.24 -10.72
CA ALA A 222 -14.02 8.94 -11.13
C ALA A 222 -15.56 8.86 -11.16
N THR A 223 -16.20 9.28 -10.06
CA THR A 223 -17.65 9.19 -9.92
C THR A 223 -18.41 10.20 -10.78
N LEU A 224 -17.89 11.40 -11.01
CA LEU A 224 -18.57 12.47 -11.75
C LEU A 224 -18.23 12.53 -13.24
N VAL A 225 -17.10 11.95 -13.67
CA VAL A 225 -16.67 12.01 -15.08
C VAL A 225 -16.62 10.62 -15.70
N VAL A 226 -15.91 9.68 -15.06
CA VAL A 226 -15.69 8.35 -15.65
C VAL A 226 -16.98 7.53 -15.67
N VAL A 227 -17.73 7.51 -14.57
CA VAL A 227 -19.00 6.74 -14.49
C VAL A 227 -20.05 7.21 -15.52
N PRO A 228 -20.32 8.52 -15.71
CA PRO A 228 -21.20 8.95 -16.79
C PRO A 228 -20.72 8.59 -18.19
N VAL A 229 -19.40 8.62 -18.43
CA VAL A 229 -18.85 8.19 -19.72
C VAL A 229 -19.04 6.68 -19.93
N GLN A 230 -18.92 5.87 -18.89
CA GLN A 230 -19.18 4.43 -18.95
C GLN A 230 -20.63 4.11 -19.31
N GLU A 231 -21.61 4.78 -18.69
CA GLU A 231 -23.03 4.56 -18.98
C GLU A 231 -23.45 5.12 -20.36
N SER A 232 -22.89 6.24 -20.82
CA SER A 232 -23.31 6.90 -22.07
C SER A 232 -22.55 6.46 -23.32
N LYS A 233 -21.22 6.27 -23.24
CA LYS A 233 -20.34 5.93 -24.37
C LYS A 233 -19.84 4.48 -24.32
N GLY A 234 -20.20 3.74 -23.28
CA GLY A 234 -19.86 2.34 -23.09
C GLY A 234 -18.59 2.09 -22.27
N TYR A 235 -18.49 0.88 -21.76
CA TYR A 235 -17.46 0.46 -20.80
C TYR A 235 -16.05 0.35 -21.39
N GLY A 236 -15.91 0.12 -22.69
CA GLY A 236 -14.60 0.10 -23.35
C GLY A 236 -13.88 1.46 -23.27
N ILE A 237 -14.56 2.54 -23.64
CA ILE A 237 -14.01 3.91 -23.52
C ILE A 237 -13.92 4.30 -22.04
N GLY A 238 -14.92 3.92 -21.25
CA GLY A 238 -14.97 4.24 -19.83
C GLY A 238 -13.89 3.58 -18.97
N PHE A 239 -13.40 2.39 -19.31
CA PHE A 239 -12.21 1.79 -18.68
C PHE A 239 -10.89 2.23 -19.33
N GLY A 240 -10.94 2.70 -20.58
CA GLY A 240 -9.78 3.27 -21.27
C GLY A 240 -9.28 4.58 -20.65
N ILE A 241 -10.17 5.47 -20.24
CA ILE A 241 -9.79 6.76 -19.63
C ILE A 241 -8.91 6.56 -18.38
N PRO A 242 -9.33 5.75 -17.37
CA PRO A 242 -8.50 5.57 -16.19
C PRO A 242 -7.24 4.71 -16.47
N THR A 243 -7.28 3.82 -17.47
CA THR A 243 -6.08 3.09 -17.93
C THR A 243 -5.02 4.05 -18.48
N ALA A 244 -5.43 4.99 -19.33
CA ALA A 244 -4.54 6.01 -19.89
C ALA A 244 -3.99 6.95 -18.80
N ALA A 245 -4.84 7.37 -17.85
CA ALA A 245 -4.42 8.19 -16.71
C ALA A 245 -3.39 7.47 -15.83
N MET A 246 -3.57 6.18 -15.58
CA MET A 246 -2.61 5.36 -14.85
C MET A 246 -1.29 5.20 -15.61
N GLY A 247 -1.35 4.97 -16.93
CA GLY A 247 -0.16 4.91 -17.79
C GLY A 247 0.65 6.21 -17.74
N ALA A 248 -0.02 7.37 -17.86
CA ALA A 248 0.61 8.67 -17.74
C ALA A 248 1.23 8.90 -16.35
N ALA A 249 0.54 8.49 -15.28
CA ALA A 249 1.07 8.58 -13.92
C ALA A 249 2.33 7.75 -13.70
N ILE A 250 2.39 6.53 -14.26
CA ILE A 250 3.58 5.69 -14.22
C ILE A 250 4.75 6.36 -14.96
N LEU A 251 4.50 6.93 -16.14
CA LEU A 251 5.53 7.65 -16.91
C LEU A 251 6.09 8.85 -16.13
N VAL A 252 5.22 9.67 -15.53
CA VAL A 252 5.64 10.80 -14.68
C VAL A 252 6.44 10.31 -13.48
N PHE A 253 6.00 9.21 -12.85
CA PHE A 253 6.70 8.64 -11.71
C PHE A 253 8.11 8.15 -12.10
N VAL A 254 8.24 7.43 -13.21
CA VAL A 254 9.53 6.94 -13.72
C VAL A 254 10.43 8.11 -14.11
N PHE A 255 9.89 9.13 -14.76
CA PHE A 255 10.65 10.34 -15.11
C PHE A 255 11.18 11.07 -13.87
N GLY A 256 10.37 11.20 -12.82
CA GLY A 256 10.81 11.76 -11.54
C GLY A 256 11.93 10.94 -10.88
N ALA A 257 11.92 9.62 -11.08
CA ALA A 257 13.00 8.74 -10.61
C ALA A 257 14.29 8.90 -11.43
N LEU A 258 14.18 9.05 -12.76
CA LEU A 258 15.31 9.27 -13.66
C LEU A 258 16.04 10.59 -13.34
N ILE A 259 15.31 11.64 -12.98
CA ILE A 259 15.87 12.94 -12.58
C ILE A 259 16.38 12.92 -11.11
N LYS A 260 16.34 11.77 -10.44
CA LYS A 260 16.79 11.58 -9.04
C LYS A 260 16.08 12.52 -8.06
N ILE A 261 14.82 12.86 -8.32
CA ILE A 261 14.02 13.75 -7.45
C ILE A 261 13.78 13.07 -6.09
N TYR A 262 13.61 11.75 -6.08
CA TYR A 262 13.25 10.99 -4.89
C TYR A 262 14.43 10.59 -3.99
N THR A 263 14.13 10.48 -2.70
CA THR A 263 15.00 9.95 -1.64
C THR A 263 14.65 8.49 -1.38
N PHE A 264 15.67 7.65 -1.33
CA PHE A 264 15.53 6.20 -1.21
C PHE A 264 15.97 5.71 0.18
N VAL A 265 15.01 5.29 1.00
CA VAL A 265 15.25 4.62 2.30
C VAL A 265 15.51 3.12 2.08
N PRO A 266 16.58 2.54 2.64
CA PRO A 266 16.85 1.10 2.55
C PRO A 266 15.78 0.26 3.29
N PRO A 267 15.56 -1.02 2.90
CA PRO A 267 14.60 -1.89 3.57
C PRO A 267 15.00 -2.13 5.04
N GLU A 268 14.04 -1.96 5.95
CA GLU A 268 14.24 -2.13 7.41
C GLU A 268 13.80 -3.53 7.91
N GLY A 269 13.38 -4.43 7.00
CA GLY A 269 12.87 -5.76 7.31
C GLY A 269 11.38 -5.77 7.69
N SER A 270 10.72 -6.92 7.53
CA SER A 270 9.27 -7.03 7.77
C SER A 270 8.91 -7.21 9.26
N PRO A 271 8.00 -6.39 9.83
CA PRO A 271 7.48 -6.58 11.18
C PRO A 271 6.79 -7.93 11.39
N PHE A 272 6.12 -8.46 10.36
CA PHE A 272 5.45 -9.77 10.42
C PHE A 272 6.44 -10.91 10.68
N PHE A 273 7.63 -10.83 10.08
CA PHE A 273 8.66 -11.84 10.32
C PHE A 273 9.17 -11.79 11.76
N ARG A 274 9.25 -10.60 12.38
CA ARG A 274 9.63 -10.46 13.80
C ARG A 274 8.58 -11.07 14.73
N ILE A 275 7.29 -10.77 14.51
CA ILE A 275 6.17 -11.36 15.24
C ILE A 275 6.19 -12.90 15.12
N TRP A 276 6.38 -13.42 13.90
CA TRP A 276 6.46 -14.86 13.68
C TRP A 276 7.60 -15.51 14.45
N LYS A 277 8.78 -14.87 14.53
CA LYS A 277 9.91 -15.37 15.33
C LYS A 277 9.59 -15.41 16.82
N VAL A 278 8.94 -14.38 17.35
CA VAL A 278 8.51 -14.34 18.76
C VAL A 278 7.54 -15.49 19.05
N LEU A 279 6.50 -15.65 18.22
CA LEU A 279 5.51 -16.72 18.38
C LEU A 279 6.16 -18.12 18.28
N ARG A 280 7.04 -18.33 17.30
CA ARG A 280 7.79 -19.58 17.14
C ARG A 280 8.72 -19.84 18.33
N GLY A 281 9.43 -18.82 18.81
CA GLY A 281 10.32 -18.91 19.97
C GLY A 281 9.54 -19.30 21.24
N ALA A 282 8.41 -18.64 21.49
CA ALA A 282 7.52 -18.95 22.61
C ALA A 282 6.97 -20.38 22.51
N TRP A 283 6.63 -20.84 21.31
CA TRP A 283 6.14 -22.20 21.08
C TRP A 283 7.20 -23.28 21.33
N ILE A 284 8.43 -23.08 20.83
CA ILE A 284 9.55 -24.01 21.06
C ILE A 284 9.86 -24.09 22.55
N ASN A 285 9.90 -22.94 23.22
CA ASN A 285 10.22 -22.83 24.64
C ASN A 285 9.00 -23.04 25.56
N ARG A 286 7.86 -23.51 25.04
CA ARG A 286 6.60 -23.59 25.81
C ARG A 286 6.69 -24.43 27.08
N LYS A 287 7.58 -25.44 27.08
CA LYS A 287 7.83 -26.35 28.20
C LYS A 287 8.75 -25.77 29.29
N LEU A 288 9.46 -24.67 29.00
CA LEU A 288 10.30 -24.00 29.99
C LEU A 288 9.43 -23.20 30.96
N THR A 289 9.89 -23.09 32.21
CA THR A 289 9.28 -22.22 33.22
C THR A 289 9.38 -20.77 32.76
N ALA A 290 8.32 -19.99 32.98
CA ALA A 290 8.34 -18.56 32.66
C ALA A 290 9.38 -17.87 33.57
N PRO A 291 10.30 -17.07 33.02
CA PRO A 291 11.32 -16.39 33.81
C PRO A 291 10.67 -15.38 34.77
N ALA A 292 11.12 -15.39 36.03
CA ALA A 292 10.59 -14.50 37.06
C ALA A 292 11.31 -13.14 37.11
N ASP A 293 12.54 -13.09 36.58
CA ASP A 293 13.41 -11.91 36.57
C ASP A 293 13.74 -11.46 35.13
N VAL A 294 13.77 -10.14 34.92
CA VAL A 294 14.11 -9.48 33.65
C VAL A 294 15.56 -9.78 33.24
N ALA A 295 16.43 -10.08 34.21
CA ALA A 295 17.83 -10.43 33.97
C ALA A 295 18.01 -11.73 33.16
N GLU A 296 17.03 -12.64 33.21
CA GLU A 296 17.05 -13.92 32.47
C GLU A 296 16.68 -13.76 30.98
N LEU A 297 16.14 -12.59 30.62
CA LEU A 297 15.71 -12.26 29.27
C LEU A 297 16.87 -11.65 28.47
N TYR A 298 16.84 -11.89 27.16
CA TYR A 298 17.82 -11.35 26.23
C TYR A 298 17.42 -9.95 25.77
N GLU A 299 18.29 -8.99 26.02
CA GLU A 299 18.20 -7.64 25.49
C GLU A 299 19.57 -7.32 24.85
N PRO A 300 19.62 -6.90 23.57
CA PRO A 300 20.89 -6.54 22.93
C PRO A 300 21.54 -5.34 23.63
N ALA A 301 22.87 -5.36 23.74
CA ALA A 301 23.63 -4.29 24.39
C ALA A 301 23.48 -2.96 23.61
N ALA A 302 23.66 -1.82 24.29
CA ALA A 302 23.57 -0.52 23.63
C ALA A 302 24.64 -0.41 22.52
N GLY A 303 24.21 -0.30 21.27
CA GLY A 303 25.11 -0.25 20.09
C GLY A 303 25.16 -1.53 19.26
N GLU A 304 24.62 -2.66 19.75
CA GLU A 304 24.38 -3.83 18.89
C GLU A 304 23.24 -3.56 17.90
N LYS A 305 23.33 -4.13 16.68
CA LYS A 305 22.29 -4.01 15.65
C LYS A 305 20.98 -4.66 16.14
N SER A 306 20.17 -3.87 16.82
CA SER A 306 18.78 -4.16 17.14
C SER A 306 17.91 -3.89 15.91
N ASN A 307 16.98 -4.81 15.61
CA ASN A 307 15.96 -4.57 14.59
C ASN A 307 14.87 -3.60 15.07
N VAL A 308 14.90 -3.18 16.34
CA VAL A 308 13.93 -2.26 16.95
C VAL A 308 14.60 -0.93 17.28
N LYS A 309 13.93 0.16 16.89
CA LYS A 309 14.41 1.54 17.06
C LYS A 309 14.29 2.07 18.49
N PHE A 310 13.37 1.53 19.29
CA PHE A 310 13.07 1.99 20.65
C PHE A 310 12.98 0.82 21.63
N ARG A 311 13.58 0.96 22.81
CA ARG A 311 13.44 -0.03 23.88
C ARG A 311 12.06 0.11 24.54
N MET A 312 11.39 -1.01 24.77
CA MET A 312 10.11 -1.06 25.47
C MET A 312 10.29 -1.58 26.90
N ALA A 313 9.53 -1.03 27.84
CA ALA A 313 9.52 -1.51 29.21
C ALA A 313 8.82 -2.87 29.30
N HIS A 314 9.36 -3.76 30.12
CA HIS A 314 8.80 -5.10 30.30
C HIS A 314 7.41 -5.07 30.97
N THR A 315 6.47 -5.88 30.46
CA THR A 315 5.13 -6.02 31.01
C THR A 315 4.80 -7.47 31.39
N LYS A 316 4.09 -7.66 32.51
CA LYS A 316 3.66 -9.00 32.98
C LYS A 316 2.49 -9.61 32.16
N ARG A 317 1.98 -8.89 31.16
CA ARG A 317 0.86 -9.37 30.32
C ARG A 317 1.38 -10.41 29.32
N MET A 318 0.59 -11.45 29.05
CA MET A 318 0.95 -12.53 28.09
C MET A 318 2.32 -13.17 28.38
N ALA A 319 2.58 -13.55 29.64
CA ALA A 319 3.86 -14.09 30.11
C ALA A 319 4.36 -15.35 29.36
N ALA A 320 3.47 -16.05 28.64
CA ALA A 320 3.86 -17.15 27.76
C ALA A 320 4.78 -16.71 26.60
N LEU A 321 4.68 -15.45 26.16
CA LEU A 321 5.50 -14.90 25.08
C LEU A 321 6.91 -14.54 25.55
N ASP A 322 7.10 -14.26 26.83
CA ASP A 322 8.42 -13.97 27.43
C ASP A 322 9.38 -15.16 27.31
N LYS A 323 8.82 -16.36 27.18
CA LYS A 323 9.58 -17.59 26.91
C LYS A 323 10.38 -17.52 25.60
N ALA A 324 9.99 -16.66 24.66
CA ALA A 324 10.73 -16.46 23.41
C ALA A 324 12.08 -15.77 23.62
N ALA A 325 12.20 -14.93 24.65
CA ALA A 325 13.39 -14.13 24.94
C ALA A 325 14.30 -14.75 26.02
N ILE A 326 14.01 -15.98 26.47
CA ILE A 326 14.88 -16.72 27.41
C ILE A 326 16.27 -16.90 26.78
N ARG A 327 17.32 -16.66 27.57
CA ARG A 327 18.70 -16.89 27.12
C ARG A 327 18.95 -18.36 26.81
N SER A 328 19.14 -18.68 25.53
CA SER A 328 19.53 -20.03 25.12
C SER A 328 21.05 -20.16 25.16
N PRO A 329 21.61 -21.12 25.93
CA PRO A 329 23.05 -21.40 25.93
C PRO A 329 23.58 -21.78 24.55
N ALA A 330 22.75 -22.43 23.73
CA ALA A 330 23.08 -22.82 22.36
C ALA A 330 23.14 -21.63 21.38
N ALA A 331 22.38 -20.56 21.62
CA ALA A 331 22.43 -19.34 20.81
C ALA A 331 23.70 -18.52 21.10
N GLY A 332 24.13 -18.48 22.37
CA GLY A 332 25.41 -17.88 22.78
C GLY A 332 26.62 -18.60 22.19
N ALA A 333 26.61 -19.95 22.19
CA ALA A 333 27.67 -20.76 21.56
C ALA A 333 27.71 -20.60 20.03
N ALA A 334 26.55 -20.47 19.37
CA ALA A 334 26.48 -20.23 17.93
C ALA A 334 26.99 -18.83 17.54
N ALA A 335 26.73 -17.81 18.37
CA ALA A 335 27.28 -16.46 18.19
C ALA A 335 28.82 -16.42 18.28
N ALA A 336 29.43 -17.27 19.14
CA ALA A 336 30.88 -17.42 19.23
C ALA A 336 31.50 -18.17 18.02
N GLY A 337 30.73 -19.01 17.32
CA GLY A 337 31.15 -19.79 16.15
C GLY A 337 30.83 -19.16 14.78
N GLY A 338 30.53 -17.86 14.71
CA GLY A 338 30.25 -17.14 13.46
C GLY A 338 28.88 -17.40 12.82
N ARG A 339 28.12 -18.40 13.31
CA ARG A 339 26.70 -18.61 12.96
C ARG A 339 25.83 -17.98 14.04
N ARG A 340 25.54 -16.67 13.94
CA ARG A 340 24.59 -16.01 14.85
C ARG A 340 23.25 -16.77 14.87
N GLY A 341 23.05 -17.61 15.89
CA GLY A 341 21.74 -18.13 16.23
C GLY A 341 20.88 -16.94 16.59
N TYR A 342 19.89 -16.61 15.76
CA TYR A 342 19.06 -15.43 15.97
C TYR A 342 18.27 -15.59 17.28
N GLN A 343 18.61 -14.79 18.27
CA GLN A 343 17.96 -14.76 19.57
C GLN A 343 16.96 -13.60 19.62
N VAL A 344 15.72 -13.89 20.01
CA VAL A 344 14.64 -12.90 20.08
C VAL A 344 14.87 -12.00 21.29
N SER A 345 14.81 -10.69 21.07
CA SER A 345 14.97 -9.69 22.14
C SER A 345 13.67 -9.47 22.93
N LEU A 346 13.78 -9.07 24.20
CA LEU A 346 12.62 -8.72 25.02
C LEU A 346 11.85 -7.53 24.42
N THR A 347 12.53 -6.53 23.85
CA THR A 347 11.85 -5.46 23.11
C THR A 347 10.99 -5.99 21.94
N GLU A 348 11.43 -6.99 21.17
CA GLU A 348 10.60 -7.61 20.11
C GLU A 348 9.38 -8.37 20.67
N VAL A 349 9.52 -8.95 21.87
CA VAL A 349 8.41 -9.61 22.58
C VAL A 349 7.37 -8.58 23.02
N GLU A 350 7.79 -7.45 23.59
CA GLU A 350 6.89 -6.38 24.04
C GLU A 350 6.17 -5.68 22.86
N GLU A 351 6.85 -5.49 21.71
CA GLU A 351 6.19 -5.05 20.47
C GLU A 351 5.08 -6.03 20.07
N THR A 352 5.35 -7.33 20.14
CA THR A 352 4.38 -8.38 19.77
C THR A 352 3.20 -8.42 20.75
N LYS A 353 3.44 -8.28 22.06
CA LYS A 353 2.38 -8.18 23.08
C LYS A 353 1.48 -6.96 22.84
N SER A 354 2.08 -5.82 22.52
CA SER A 354 1.36 -4.59 22.21
C SER A 354 0.48 -4.78 20.97
N PHE A 355 1.02 -5.39 19.92
CA PHE A 355 0.25 -5.74 18.71
C PHE A 355 -0.91 -6.70 19.01
N MET A 356 -0.67 -7.78 19.77
CA MET A 356 -1.71 -8.74 20.15
C MET A 356 -2.82 -8.11 20.99
N SER A 357 -2.48 -7.13 21.83
CA SER A 357 -3.45 -6.40 22.65
C SER A 357 -4.37 -5.50 21.82
N LEU A 358 -3.98 -5.13 20.59
CA LEU A 358 -4.82 -4.37 19.65
C LEU A 358 -5.75 -5.27 18.82
N MET A 359 -5.54 -6.59 18.80
CA MET A 359 -6.36 -7.52 18.00
C MET A 359 -7.85 -7.50 18.34
N PRO A 360 -8.29 -7.41 19.61
CA PRO A 360 -9.71 -7.33 19.92
C PRO A 360 -10.38 -6.09 19.30
N VAL A 361 -9.72 -4.93 19.35
CA VAL A 361 -10.21 -3.69 18.72
C VAL A 361 -10.27 -3.87 17.21
N PHE A 362 -9.23 -4.44 16.60
CA PHE A 362 -9.22 -4.75 15.17
C PHE A 362 -10.40 -5.65 14.76
N LEU A 363 -10.71 -6.70 15.53
CA LEU A 363 -11.85 -7.58 15.26
C LEU A 363 -13.20 -6.83 15.32
N THR A 364 -13.37 -5.89 16.24
CA THR A 364 -14.60 -5.07 16.28
C THR A 364 -14.75 -4.16 15.06
N VAL A 365 -13.64 -3.64 14.52
CA VAL A 365 -13.64 -2.82 13.30
C VAL A 365 -14.03 -3.64 12.06
N ILE A 366 -13.72 -4.94 12.03
CA ILE A 366 -14.18 -5.83 10.94
C ILE A 366 -15.71 -5.86 10.87
N ILE A 367 -16.39 -5.94 12.02
CA ILE A 367 -17.87 -5.95 12.07
C ILE A 367 -18.43 -4.63 11.49
N TRP A 368 -17.82 -3.50 11.84
CA TRP A 368 -18.20 -2.20 11.27
C TRP A 368 -17.96 -2.16 9.75
N GLN A 369 -16.83 -2.65 9.27
CA GLN A 369 -16.51 -2.70 7.84
C GLN A 369 -17.50 -3.57 7.05
N MET A 370 -17.94 -4.69 7.64
CA MET A 370 -18.96 -5.57 7.05
C MET A 370 -20.31 -4.86 6.84
N ALA A 371 -20.66 -3.91 7.69
CA ALA A 371 -21.88 -3.11 7.54
C ALA A 371 -21.69 -1.91 6.58
N TYR A 372 -20.50 -1.31 6.57
CA TYR A 372 -20.20 -0.10 5.80
C TYR A 372 -20.02 -0.38 4.30
N ASP A 373 -19.24 -1.38 3.91
CA ASP A 373 -18.90 -1.61 2.50
C ASP A 373 -20.08 -1.96 1.59
N PRO A 374 -21.07 -2.77 2.02
CA PRO A 374 -22.23 -3.11 1.19
C PRO A 374 -23.02 -1.89 0.75
N ILE A 375 -22.98 -0.78 1.50
CA ILE A 375 -23.65 0.48 1.14
C ILE A 375 -23.22 0.90 -0.27
N PHE A 376 -21.91 0.92 -0.56
CA PHE A 376 -21.41 1.37 -1.87
C PHE A 376 -21.60 0.36 -3.01
N SER A 377 -21.74 -0.94 -2.71
CA SER A 377 -22.05 -1.94 -3.74
C SER A 377 -23.54 -2.06 -4.03
N LEU A 378 -24.40 -1.82 -3.04
CA LEU A 378 -25.85 -2.01 -3.16
C LEU A 378 -26.56 -0.73 -3.59
N LEU A 379 -26.08 0.45 -3.20
CA LEU A 379 -26.67 1.75 -3.54
C LEU A 379 -26.94 1.97 -5.04
N PRO A 380 -26.12 1.47 -5.98
CA PRO A 380 -26.42 1.62 -7.41
C PRO A 380 -27.69 0.89 -7.88
N TYR A 381 -28.11 -0.21 -7.25
CA TYR A 381 -29.28 -0.98 -7.69
C TYR A 381 -30.62 -0.26 -7.49
N PRO A 382 -30.95 0.29 -6.29
CA PRO A 382 -32.13 1.13 -6.13
C PRO A 382 -31.97 2.46 -6.89
N GLY A 383 -30.75 3.00 -7.00
CA GLY A 383 -30.49 4.18 -7.83
C GLY A 383 -30.90 3.98 -9.30
N ASP A 384 -30.74 2.77 -9.84
CA ASP A 384 -31.06 2.49 -11.24
C ASP A 384 -32.58 2.62 -11.54
N VAL A 385 -33.43 2.27 -10.57
CA VAL A 385 -34.90 2.35 -10.70
C VAL A 385 -35.50 3.72 -10.34
N MET A 386 -34.74 4.57 -9.65
CA MET A 386 -35.19 5.91 -9.27
C MET A 386 -35.12 6.91 -10.44
N ASP A 387 -35.94 7.97 -10.36
CA ASP A 387 -35.75 9.13 -11.24
C ASP A 387 -34.49 9.90 -10.81
N ARG A 388 -33.51 9.95 -11.72
CA ARG A 388 -32.18 10.55 -11.51
C ARG A 388 -31.99 11.82 -12.34
N ARG A 389 -33.08 12.43 -12.83
CA ARG A 389 -33.05 13.68 -13.60
C ARG A 389 -32.74 14.87 -12.71
N LEU A 390 -31.80 15.72 -13.15
CA LEU A 390 -31.47 16.94 -12.42
C LEU A 390 -32.42 18.07 -12.86
N GLY A 391 -33.43 18.36 -12.04
CA GLY A 391 -34.43 19.39 -12.32
C GLY A 391 -35.16 19.15 -13.65
N ASN A 392 -35.32 20.20 -14.45
CA ASN A 392 -35.97 20.11 -15.77
C ASN A 392 -35.01 19.70 -16.90
N SER A 393 -33.78 19.29 -16.59
CA SER A 393 -32.81 18.87 -17.61
C SER A 393 -33.04 17.41 -18.03
N ASN A 394 -32.71 17.10 -19.30
CA ASN A 394 -32.67 15.72 -19.80
C ASN A 394 -31.44 14.94 -19.31
N PHE A 395 -30.60 15.52 -18.45
CA PHE A 395 -29.41 14.87 -17.92
C PHE A 395 -29.78 13.95 -16.76
N LYS A 396 -29.60 12.63 -16.98
CA LYS A 396 -29.78 11.60 -15.95
C LYS A 396 -28.43 11.31 -15.29
N ILE A 397 -28.32 11.57 -13.99
CA ILE A 397 -27.12 11.23 -13.22
C ILE A 397 -26.97 9.71 -13.19
N PRO A 398 -25.79 9.11 -13.42
CA PRO A 398 -25.57 7.67 -13.31
C PRO A 398 -25.92 7.11 -11.93
N ALA A 399 -26.42 5.88 -11.86
CA ALA A 399 -26.90 5.31 -10.60
C ALA A 399 -25.73 5.06 -9.65
N SER A 400 -24.60 4.62 -10.20
CA SER A 400 -23.34 4.45 -9.46
C SER A 400 -22.73 5.77 -8.99
N SER A 401 -23.05 6.90 -9.62
CA SER A 401 -22.51 8.22 -9.23
C SER A 401 -23.10 8.74 -7.93
N ILE A 402 -24.24 8.26 -7.43
CA ILE A 402 -24.89 8.73 -6.19
C ILE A 402 -23.94 8.73 -4.98
N SER A 403 -22.94 7.85 -4.99
CA SER A 403 -21.89 7.78 -3.97
C SER A 403 -21.02 9.06 -3.86
N PHE A 404 -21.09 9.98 -4.83
CA PHE A 404 -20.31 11.22 -4.83
C PHE A 404 -20.57 12.10 -3.59
N ALA A 405 -21.79 12.06 -3.04
CA ALA A 405 -22.19 12.89 -1.90
C ALA A 405 -21.34 12.59 -0.66
N ASN A 406 -20.97 11.33 -0.44
CA ASN A 406 -20.08 10.93 0.65
C ASN A 406 -18.68 11.53 0.46
N THR A 407 -18.10 11.36 -0.74
CA THR A 407 -16.77 11.91 -1.08
C THR A 407 -16.76 13.43 -0.97
N PHE A 408 -17.84 14.10 -1.40
CA PHE A 408 -17.98 15.54 -1.29
C PHE A 408 -18.08 16.02 0.16
N GLY A 409 -18.85 15.32 1.01
CA GLY A 409 -18.92 15.58 2.44
C GLY A 409 -17.56 15.47 3.11
N VAL A 410 -16.78 14.43 2.79
CA VAL A 410 -15.41 14.26 3.31
C VAL A 410 -14.52 15.42 2.89
N LEU A 411 -14.56 15.85 1.62
CA LEU A 411 -13.75 16.97 1.13
C LEU A 411 -13.98 18.27 1.91
N LEU A 412 -15.22 18.57 2.31
CA LEU A 412 -15.55 19.76 3.10
C LEU A 412 -14.99 19.72 4.52
N THR A 413 -14.68 18.53 5.05
CA THR A 413 -14.18 18.36 6.42
C THR A 413 -12.67 18.37 6.55
N ILE A 414 -11.92 18.32 5.43
CA ILE A 414 -10.45 18.26 5.46
C ILE A 414 -9.90 19.65 5.82
N PRO A 415 -9.17 19.81 6.94
CA PRO A 415 -8.48 21.05 7.25
C PRO A 415 -7.20 21.13 6.41
N LEU A 416 -7.26 21.83 5.27
CA LEU A 416 -6.12 22.08 4.39
C LEU A 416 -5.21 23.20 4.90
#